data_AF-A0A7Y4TG24-F1
#
_entry.id   AF-A0A7Y4TG24-F1
#
_cell.length_a   1.000
_cell.length_b   1.000
_cell.length_c   1.000
_cell.angle_alpha   90.00
_cell.angle_beta   90.00
_cell.angle_gamma   90.00
#
_symmetry.space_group_name_H-M   'P 1'
#
loop_
_entity.id
_entity.type
_entity.pdbx_description
1 polymer ?
#
loop_
_entity_poly.entity_id
_entity_poly.type
_entity_poly.pdbx_seq_one_letter_code
_entity_poly.pdbx_strand_id
1 'polypeptide(L)'
;PAELALGAALDAGSPAILEAAGRGDYRAAFDGIAALQPAVATFFADVLVMAEDERLRAARLGLVAALRDLILQIADISEIATD
;
A
#
# COMPACT_ATOMS: atom_id res chain seq x y z
N PRO A 1 10.96 3.27 13.69
CA PRO A 1 11.45 3.69 12.36
C PRO A 1 10.30 3.70 11.34
N ALA A 2 10.41 4.54 10.30
CA ALA A 2 9.36 4.70 9.29
C ALA A 2 9.08 3.42 8.48
N GLU A 3 10.09 2.56 8.26
CA GLU A 3 9.91 1.25 7.62
C GLU A 3 8.94 0.35 8.41
N LEU A 4 9.11 0.28 9.74
CA LEU A 4 8.23 -0.52 10.60
C LEU A 4 6.82 0.05 10.65
N ALA A 5 6.69 1.38 10.63
CA ALA A 5 5.39 2.04 10.64
C ALA A 5 4.62 1.77 9.34
N LEU A 6 5.28 1.84 8.18
CA LEU A 6 4.68 1.49 6.90
C LEU A 6 4.31 0.00 6.85
N GLY A 7 5.20 -0.88 7.28
CA GLY A 7 4.91 -2.32 7.36
C GLY A 7 3.67 -2.62 8.22
N ALA A 8 3.63 -2.07 9.43
CA ALA A 8 2.49 -2.27 10.33
C ALA A 8 1.17 -1.68 9.76
N ALA A 9 1.23 -0.53 9.09
CA ALA A 9 0.06 0.06 8.45
C ALA A 9 -0.46 -0.82 7.30
N LEU A 10 0.44 -1.36 6.47
CA LEU A 10 0.09 -2.29 5.41
C LEU A 10 -0.51 -3.58 5.97
N ASP A 11 0.11 -4.18 6.98
CA ASP A 11 -0.37 -5.42 7.60
C ASP A 11 -1.76 -5.25 8.22
N ALA A 12 -1.99 -4.12 8.91
CA ALA A 12 -3.27 -3.84 9.55
C ALA A 12 -4.37 -3.45 8.55
N GLY A 13 -4.04 -2.68 7.51
CA GLY A 13 -5.01 -2.12 6.56
C GLY A 13 -5.39 -3.08 5.43
N SER A 14 -4.44 -3.88 4.94
CA SER A 14 -4.63 -4.70 3.73
C SER A 14 -5.84 -5.64 3.81
N PRO A 15 -6.11 -6.36 4.91
CA PRO A 15 -7.25 -7.28 4.97
C PRO A 15 -8.59 -6.58 4.71
N ALA A 16 -8.86 -5.48 5.42
CA ALA A 16 -10.13 -4.75 5.28
C ALA A 16 -10.28 -4.09 3.90
N ILE A 17 -9.17 -3.59 3.35
CA ILE A 17 -9.11 -3.00 2.00
C ILE A 17 -9.47 -4.04 0.94
N LEU A 18 -8.83 -5.21 0.99
CA LEU A 18 -9.08 -6.29 0.04
C LEU A 18 -10.47 -6.91 0.21
N GLU A 19 -10.97 -7.02 1.44
CA GLU A 19 -12.32 -7.50 1.72
C GLU A 19 -13.40 -6.56 1.16
N ALA A 20 -13.21 -5.24 1.31
CA ALA A 20 -14.09 -4.24 0.72
C ALA A 20 -14.08 -4.31 -0.81
N ALA A 21 -12.89 -4.38 -1.42
CA ALA A 21 -12.74 -4.51 -2.87
C ALA A 21 -13.39 -5.81 -3.39
N GLY A 22 -13.20 -6.93 -2.70
CA GLY A 22 -13.80 -8.23 -3.07
C GLY A 22 -15.33 -8.27 -3.00
N ARG A 23 -15.96 -7.34 -2.26
CA ARG A 23 -17.42 -7.16 -2.25
C ARG A 23 -17.93 -6.07 -3.21
N GLY A 24 -17.03 -5.45 -3.99
CA GLY A 24 -17.36 -4.31 -4.85
C GLY A 24 -17.57 -2.99 -4.10
N ASP A 25 -17.25 -2.92 -2.80
CA ASP A 25 -17.27 -1.68 -2.03
C ASP A 25 -15.97 -0.88 -2.24
N TYR A 26 -15.80 -0.39 -3.46
CA TYR A 26 -14.60 0.32 -3.87
C TYR A 26 -14.40 1.62 -3.10
N ARG A 27 -15.48 2.25 -2.61
CA ARG A 27 -15.37 3.44 -1.77
C ARG A 27 -14.62 3.12 -0.48
N ALA A 28 -15.05 2.07 0.24
CA ALA A 28 -14.36 1.66 1.45
C ALA A 28 -12.93 1.19 1.18
N ALA A 29 -12.69 0.51 0.04
CA ALA A 29 -11.34 0.12 -0.37
C ALA A 29 -10.42 1.34 -0.60
N PHE A 30 -10.90 2.36 -1.32
CA PHE A 30 -10.14 3.59 -1.57
C PHE A 30 -9.95 4.44 -0.31
N ASP A 31 -10.95 4.52 0.57
CA ASP A 31 -10.82 5.19 1.87
C ASP A 31 -9.75 4.49 2.73
N GLY A 32 -9.69 3.16 2.69
CA GLY A 32 -8.64 2.38 3.33
C GLY A 32 -7.25 2.62 2.74
N ILE A 33 -7.11 2.71 1.41
CA ILE A 33 -5.85 3.11 0.76
C ILE A 33 -5.46 4.53 1.21
N ALA A 34 -6.40 5.47 1.22
CA ALA A 34 -6.14 6.85 1.62
C ALA A 34 -5.66 6.94 3.08
N ALA A 35 -6.14 6.06 3.96
CA ALA A 35 -5.68 5.98 5.35
C ALA A 35 -4.20 5.54 5.47
N LEU A 36 -3.62 4.89 4.46
CA LEU A 36 -2.18 4.54 4.44
C LEU A 36 -1.30 5.75 4.10
N GLN A 37 -1.86 6.82 3.52
CA GLN A 37 -1.12 7.97 3.00
C GLN A 37 -0.12 8.58 4.00
N PRO A 38 -0.44 8.78 5.30
CA PRO A 38 0.50 9.37 6.24
C PRO A 38 1.75 8.51 6.47
N ALA A 39 1.57 7.18 6.54
CA ALA A 39 2.67 6.24 6.73
C ALA A 39 3.57 6.18 5.48
N VAL A 40 2.96 6.20 4.30
CA VAL A 40 3.67 6.26 3.01
C VAL A 40 4.47 7.57 2.89
N ALA A 41 3.86 8.71 3.21
CA ALA A 41 4.52 10.01 3.16
C ALA A 41 5.73 10.06 4.10
N THR A 42 5.57 9.59 5.34
CA THR A 42 6.67 9.53 6.32
C THR A 42 7.79 8.61 5.84
N PHE A 43 7.45 7.45 5.28
CA PHE A 43 8.43 6.54 4.71
C PHE A 43 9.27 7.22 3.62
N PHE A 44 8.65 7.85 2.63
CA PHE A 44 9.41 8.49 1.55
C PHE A 44 10.16 9.77 1.97
N ALA A 45 9.73 10.43 3.05
CA ALA A 45 10.46 11.56 3.62
C ALA A 45 11.72 11.12 4.38
N ASP A 46 11.62 10.04 5.15
CA ASP A 46 12.67 9.64 6.10
C ASP A 46 13.58 8.51 5.57
N VAL A 47 13.19 7.82 4.50
CA VAL A 47 13.84 6.59 4.03
C VAL A 47 14.41 6.76 2.62
N LEU A 48 15.75 6.71 2.52
CA LEU A 48 16.43 6.56 1.22
C LEU A 48 16.26 5.13 0.71
N VAL A 49 15.25 4.89 -0.14
CA VAL A 49 14.94 3.55 -0.68
C VAL A 49 16.13 2.94 -1.40
N MET A 50 16.85 3.73 -2.20
CA MET A 50 18.02 3.30 -2.96
C MET A 50 19.31 3.38 -2.13
N ALA A 51 19.28 2.80 -0.92
CA ALA A 51 20.46 2.73 -0.06
C ALA A 51 21.59 1.92 -0.69
N GLU A 52 22.83 2.23 -0.30
CA GLU A 52 24.03 1.50 -0.73
C GLU A 52 24.04 0.07 -0.19
N ASP A 53 23.63 -0.12 1.07
CA ASP A 53 23.46 -1.45 1.67
C ASP A 53 22.36 -2.22 0.92
N GLU A 54 22.76 -3.32 0.30
CA GLU A 54 21.90 -4.13 -0.56
C GLU A 54 20.76 -4.81 0.21
N ARG A 55 21.01 -5.24 1.44
CA ARG A 55 19.98 -5.89 2.28
C ARG A 55 18.92 -4.86 2.67
N LEU A 56 19.36 -3.67 3.05
CA LEU A 56 18.46 -2.58 3.42
C LEU A 56 17.64 -2.09 2.23
N ARG A 57 18.29 -1.93 1.06
CA ARG A 57 17.61 -1.60 -0.20
C ARG A 57 16.56 -2.65 -0.56
N ALA A 58 16.90 -3.93 -0.48
CA ALA A 58 15.96 -5.01 -0.78
C ALA A 58 14.74 -4.99 0.16
N ALA A 59 14.94 -4.79 1.46
CA ALA A 59 13.83 -4.68 2.42
C ALA A 59 12.89 -3.51 2.11
N ARG A 60 13.45 -2.34 1.78
CA ARG A 60 12.69 -1.13 1.43
C ARG A 60 11.92 -1.27 0.13
N LEU A 61 12.54 -1.86 -0.89
CA LEU A 61 11.86 -2.19 -2.15
C LEU A 61 10.74 -3.22 -1.92
N GLY A 62 10.89 -4.14 -0.96
CA GLY A 62 9.83 -5.05 -0.53
C GLY A 62 8.60 -4.30 0.00
N LEU A 63 8.79 -3.27 0.83
CA LEU A 63 7.68 -2.43 1.31
C LEU A 63 6.98 -1.66 0.19
N VAL A 64 7.76 -1.08 -0.74
CA VAL A 64 7.21 -0.38 -1.91
C VAL A 64 6.44 -1.35 -2.82
N ALA A 65 6.97 -2.57 -3.01
CA ALA A 65 6.31 -3.62 -3.77
C ALA A 65 4.99 -4.03 -3.11
N ALA A 66 4.96 -4.26 -1.79
CA ALA A 66 3.74 -4.61 -1.07
C ALA A 66 2.65 -3.54 -1.22
N LEU A 67 3.00 -2.26 -1.10
CA LEU A 67 2.06 -1.16 -1.34
C LEU A 67 1.53 -1.16 -2.78
N ARG A 68 2.42 -1.30 -3.77
CA ARG A 68 2.02 -1.39 -5.19
C ARG A 68 1.08 -2.56 -5.42
N ASP A 69 1.40 -3.74 -4.91
CA ASP A 69 0.64 -4.96 -5.14
C ASP A 69 -0.73 -4.91 -4.46
N LEU A 70 -0.85 -4.23 -3.31
CA LEU A 70 -2.14 -3.92 -2.69
C LEU A 70 -3.01 -3.03 -3.60
N ILE A 71 -2.43 -1.95 -4.15
CA ILE A 71 -3.17 -1.03 -5.04
C ILE A 71 -3.58 -1.74 -6.34
N LEU A 72 -2.70 -2.53 -6.94
CA LEU A 72 -2.98 -3.25 -8.19
C LEU A 72 -4.07 -4.31 -8.03
N GLN A 73 -4.21 -4.91 -6.85
CA GLN A 73 -5.32 -5.85 -6.58
C GLN A 73 -6.70 -5.18 -6.60
N ILE A 74 -6.76 -3.85 -6.42
CA ILE A 74 -8.00 -3.09 -6.50
C ILE A 74 -8.22 -2.53 -7.91
N ALA A 75 -7.17 -2.48 -8.74
CA ALA A 75 -7.13 -1.74 -10.00
C ALA A 75 -7.73 -2.47 -11.22
N ASP A 76 -8.21 -3.72 -11.10
CA ASP A 76 -9.03 -4.33 -12.16
C ASP A 76 -10.48 -3.82 -12.07
N ILE A 77 -10.63 -2.55 -12.45
CA ILE A 77 -11.88 -1.79 -12.41
C ILE A 77 -12.55 -1.82 -13.80
N SER A 78 -12.22 -2.82 -14.62
CA SER A 78 -12.77 -2.98 -15.96
C SER A 78 -14.31 -3.13 -15.98
N GLU A 79 -14.94 -3.40 -14.82
CA GLU A 79 -16.40 -3.45 -14.65
C GLU A 79 -17.06 -2.10 -14.26
N ILE A 80 -16.33 -1.00 -14.03
CA ILE A 80 -16.93 0.35 -13.84
C ILE A 80 -17.08 1.08 -15.20
N ALA A 81 -17.34 0.33 -16.26
CA ALA A 81 -17.96 0.90 -17.46
C ALA A 81 -19.45 1.07 -17.14
N THR A 82 -19.86 2.32 -16.88
CA THR A 82 -21.29 2.67 -16.94
C THR A 82 -21.70 2.62 -18.41
N ASP A 83 -22.85 2.00 -18.71
CA ASP A 83 -23.45 1.91 -20.06
C ASP A 83 -23.38 3.22 -20.87
#